data_AF-F9P8D0-F1
#
_entry.id   AF-F9P8D0-F1
#
_cell.length_a   1.000
_cell.length_b   1.000
_cell.length_c   1.000
_cell.angle_alpha   90.00
_cell.angle_beta   90.00
_cell.angle_gamma   90.00
#
_symmetry.space_group_name_H-M   'P 1'
#
loop_
_entity.id
_entity.type
_entity.pdbx_description
1 polymer ?
#
loop_
_entity_poly.entity_id
_entity_poly.type
_entity_poly.pdbx_seq_one_letter_code
_entity_poly.pdbx_strand_id
1 'polypeptide(L)'
;MLTYICTMLLVGLFAGILGALLGLGGGIVITPVLTLLFGVDIKYAVGASIIAVLATSSGSAIAYLKDDMLNLRIAIFLEIFTTLGAFVGAVLSVITDSQFLFYFMELLCSFKHLICTRKFVLKKKSIYLVKMMLLLKN
;
A
#
# COMPACT_ATOMS: atom_id res chain seq x y z
N MET A 1 15.21 14.79 -24.01
CA MET A 1 13.77 14.48 -24.07
C MET A 1 13.52 12.97 -24.14
N LEU A 2 13.98 12.26 -25.18
CA LEU A 2 13.72 10.82 -25.33
C LEU A 2 14.29 9.96 -24.18
N THR A 3 15.52 10.25 -23.74
CA THR A 3 16.16 9.56 -22.59
C THR A 3 15.39 9.72 -21.28
N TYR A 4 14.77 10.89 -21.07
CA TYR A 4 14.01 11.22 -19.87
C TYR A 4 12.67 10.48 -19.81
N ILE A 5 12.03 10.30 -20.97
CA ILE A 5 10.80 9.51 -21.10
C ILE A 5 11.11 8.02 -20.89
N CYS A 6 12.22 7.52 -21.44
CA CYS A 6 12.64 6.13 -21.23
C CYS A 6 12.95 5.82 -19.77
N THR A 7 13.62 6.71 -19.03
CA THR A 7 13.87 6.51 -17.60
C THR A 7 12.59 6.58 -16.78
N MET A 8 11.67 7.51 -17.08
CA MET A 8 10.34 7.53 -16.46
C MET A 8 9.58 6.22 -16.66
N LEU A 9 9.58 5.70 -17.89
CA LEU A 9 8.85 4.47 -18.23
C LEU A 9 9.45 3.27 -17.50
N LEU A 10 10.79 3.15 -17.46
CA LEU A 10 11.47 2.09 -16.72
C LEU A 10 11.18 2.14 -15.22
N VAL A 11 11.31 3.32 -14.60
CA VAL A 11 11.06 3.46 -13.16
C VAL A 11 9.57 3.22 -12.85
N GLY A 12 8.66 3.71 -13.68
CA GLY A 12 7.23 3.44 -13.56
C GLY A 12 6.89 1.95 -13.69
N LEU A 13 7.53 1.25 -14.63
CA LEU A 13 7.37 -0.19 -14.82
C LEU A 13 7.85 -0.96 -13.58
N PHE A 14 9.05 -0.67 -13.09
CA PHE A 14 9.60 -1.29 -11.87
C PHE A 14 8.74 -1.00 -10.65
N ALA A 15 8.32 0.25 -10.46
CA ALA A 15 7.45 0.65 -9.36
C ALA A 15 6.07 -0.02 -9.43
N GLY A 16 5.51 -0.19 -10.63
CA GLY A 16 4.25 -0.88 -10.87
C GLY A 16 4.36 -2.38 -10.60
N ILE A 17 5.41 -3.04 -11.06
CA ILE A 17 5.66 -4.47 -10.80
C ILE A 17 5.81 -4.72 -9.29
N LEU A 18 6.64 -3.93 -8.62
CA LEU A 18 6.80 -4.01 -7.16
C LEU A 18 5.48 -3.71 -6.45
N GLY A 19 4.73 -2.71 -6.92
CA GLY A 19 3.44 -2.33 -6.39
C GLY A 19 2.37 -3.43 -6.49
N ALA A 20 2.32 -4.11 -7.62
CA ALA A 20 1.43 -5.23 -7.89
C ALA A 20 1.79 -6.46 -7.03
N LEU A 21 3.09 -6.79 -6.93
CA LEU A 21 3.57 -7.91 -6.11
C LEU A 21 3.30 -7.70 -4.61
N LEU A 22 3.46 -6.46 -4.12
CA LEU A 22 3.22 -6.13 -2.73
C LEU A 22 1.73 -5.95 -2.39
N GLY A 23 0.85 -5.85 -3.39
CA GLY A 23 -0.58 -5.59 -3.20
C GLY A 23 -0.89 -4.19 -2.64
N LEU A 24 0.06 -3.25 -2.71
CA LEU A 24 -0.08 -1.88 -2.21
C LEU A 24 -0.37 -0.87 -3.33
N GLY A 25 -0.40 -1.33 -4.59
CA GLY A 25 -0.73 -0.50 -5.75
C GLY A 25 0.38 0.42 -6.25
N GLY A 26 1.61 0.33 -5.71
CA GLY A 26 2.80 1.02 -6.27
C GLY A 26 2.89 2.53 -5.98
N GLY A 27 1.83 3.15 -5.44
CA GLY A 27 1.79 4.59 -5.14
C GLY A 27 2.83 5.05 -4.11
N ILE A 28 3.22 4.17 -3.19
CA ILE A 28 4.31 4.39 -2.21
C ILE A 28 5.65 4.62 -2.90
N VAL A 29 5.87 4.00 -4.07
CA VAL A 29 7.11 4.15 -4.84
C VAL A 29 6.97 5.26 -5.88
N ILE A 30 5.82 5.36 -6.56
CA ILE A 30 5.59 6.33 -7.64
C ILE A 30 5.62 7.78 -7.13
N THR A 31 5.01 8.05 -5.96
CA THR A 31 4.93 9.40 -5.41
C THR A 31 6.31 10.02 -5.11
N PRO A 32 7.20 9.37 -4.32
CA PRO A 32 8.53 9.92 -4.06
C PRO A 32 9.42 9.92 -5.30
N VAL A 33 9.22 9.00 -6.25
CA VAL A 33 9.94 9.03 -7.53
C VAL A 33 9.56 10.29 -8.32
N LEU A 34 8.27 10.60 -8.47
CA LEU A 34 7.85 11.78 -9.21
C LEU A 34 8.29 13.10 -8.54
N THR A 35 8.29 13.16 -7.21
CA THR A 35 8.70 14.39 -6.50
C THR A 35 10.22 14.54 -6.41
N LEU A 36 10.97 13.49 -6.04
CA LEU A 36 12.41 13.58 -5.81
C LEU A 36 13.26 13.45 -7.08
N LEU A 37 12.89 12.58 -8.03
CA LEU A 37 13.67 12.41 -9.27
C LEU A 37 13.27 13.43 -10.34
N PHE A 38 11.98 13.75 -10.41
CA PHE A 38 11.43 14.53 -11.52
C PHE A 38 11.05 15.96 -11.15
N GLY A 39 11.13 16.32 -9.87
CA GLY A 39 10.84 17.69 -9.40
C GLY A 39 9.40 18.11 -9.67
N VAL A 40 8.49 17.16 -9.87
CA VAL A 40 7.07 17.45 -10.13
C VAL A 40 6.44 17.94 -8.84
N ASP A 41 5.67 19.02 -8.94
CA ASP A 41 4.86 19.55 -7.85
C ASP A 41 4.04 18.44 -7.16
N ILE A 42 4.08 18.42 -5.83
CA ILE A 42 3.50 17.34 -5.03
C ILE A 42 2.01 17.12 -5.32
N LYS A 43 1.28 18.19 -5.67
CA LYS A 43 -0.13 18.12 -6.05
C LYS A 43 -0.36 17.26 -7.30
N TYR A 44 0.47 17.44 -8.31
CA TYR A 44 0.38 16.66 -9.55
C TYR A 44 0.96 15.26 -9.38
N ALA A 45 2.03 15.11 -8.60
CA ALA A 45 2.62 13.80 -8.30
C ALA A 45 1.62 12.88 -7.57
N VAL A 46 0.87 13.41 -6.60
CA VAL A 46 -0.17 12.65 -5.89
C VAL A 46 -1.33 12.28 -6.83
N GLY A 47 -1.78 13.20 -7.69
CA GLY A 47 -2.83 12.90 -8.67
C GLY A 47 -2.41 11.79 -9.64
N ALA A 48 -1.20 11.87 -10.19
CA ALA A 48 -0.66 10.87 -11.10
C ALA A 48 -0.47 9.51 -10.41
N SER A 49 -0.03 9.49 -9.14
CA SER A 49 0.17 8.23 -8.41
C SER A 49 -1.13 7.51 -8.12
N ILE A 50 -2.23 8.21 -7.81
CA ILE A 50 -3.55 7.60 -7.62
C ILE A 50 -4.03 6.93 -8.91
N ILE A 51 -3.89 7.59 -10.07
CA ILE A 51 -4.27 7.00 -11.35
C ILE A 51 -3.45 5.74 -11.65
N ALA A 52 -2.13 5.79 -11.41
CA ALA A 52 -1.25 4.65 -11.60
C ALA A 52 -1.59 3.49 -10.64
N VAL A 53 -1.92 3.81 -9.38
CA VAL A 53 -2.37 2.84 -8.37
C VAL A 53 -3.66 2.16 -8.80
N LEU A 54 -4.63 2.91 -9.32
CA LEU A 54 -5.89 2.36 -9.80
C LEU A 54 -5.64 1.39 -10.95
N ALA A 55 -4.88 1.79 -11.96
CA ALA A 55 -4.54 0.94 -13.11
C ALA A 55 -3.82 -0.35 -12.68
N THR A 56 -2.82 -0.24 -11.81
CA THR A 56 -2.02 -1.38 -11.34
C THR A 56 -2.84 -2.31 -10.44
N SER A 57 -3.66 -1.75 -9.56
CA SER A 57 -4.50 -2.54 -8.64
C SER A 57 -5.57 -3.30 -9.40
N SER A 58 -6.26 -2.69 -10.36
CA SER A 58 -7.22 -3.38 -11.22
C SER A 58 -6.57 -4.51 -12.03
N GLY A 59 -5.39 -4.26 -12.60
CA GLY A 59 -4.63 -5.30 -13.31
C GLY A 59 -4.28 -6.49 -12.42
N SER A 60 -3.75 -6.22 -11.21
CA SER A 60 -3.40 -7.26 -10.25
C SER A 60 -4.63 -8.02 -9.72
N ALA A 61 -5.75 -7.34 -9.47
CA ALA A 61 -6.99 -7.95 -9.04
C ALA A 61 -7.50 -8.98 -10.06
N ILE A 62 -7.49 -8.65 -11.36
CA ILE A 62 -7.89 -9.58 -12.43
C ILE A 62 -6.98 -10.81 -12.45
N ALA A 63 -5.67 -10.63 -12.27
CA ALA A 63 -4.73 -11.75 -12.20
C ALA A 63 -5.05 -12.68 -11.02
N TYR A 64 -5.25 -12.13 -9.82
CA TYR A 64 -5.61 -12.91 -8.62
C TYR A 64 -6.98 -13.57 -8.69
N LEU A 65 -7.94 -12.98 -9.42
CA LEU A 65 -9.24 -13.59 -9.68
C LEU A 65 -9.14 -14.81 -10.58
N LYS A 66 -8.24 -14.80 -11.57
CA LYS A 66 -8.03 -15.95 -12.47
C LYS A 66 -7.38 -17.14 -11.76
N ASP A 67 -6.54 -16.88 -10.76
CA ASP A 67 -5.84 -17.91 -10.01
C ASP A 67 -6.69 -18.51 -8.86
N ASP A 68 -7.97 -18.12 -8.70
CA ASP A 68 -8.89 -18.54 -7.62
C ASP A 68 -8.34 -18.27 -6.19
N MET A 69 -7.32 -17.40 -6.09
CA MET A 69 -6.65 -17.05 -4.83
C MET A 69 -7.42 -15.98 -4.04
N LEU A 70 -8.50 -15.43 -4.60
CA LEU A 70 -9.18 -14.24 -4.08
C LEU A 70 -10.61 -14.56 -3.62
N ASN A 71 -10.87 -14.43 -2.32
CA ASN A 71 -12.22 -14.52 -1.78
C ASN A 71 -13.00 -13.23 -2.05
N LEU A 72 -13.76 -13.21 -3.15
CA LEU A 72 -14.50 -12.04 -3.63
C LEU A 72 -15.44 -11.45 -2.57
N ARG A 73 -16.03 -12.30 -1.72
CA ARG A 73 -16.95 -11.88 -0.67
C ARG A 73 -16.27 -10.99 0.37
N ILE A 74 -15.05 -11.37 0.78
CA ILE A 74 -14.26 -10.59 1.73
C ILE A 74 -13.75 -9.32 1.06
N ALA A 75 -13.32 -9.41 -0.20
CA ALA A 75 -12.80 -8.28 -0.96
C ALA A 75 -13.85 -7.16 -1.11
N ILE A 76 -15.06 -7.49 -1.59
CA ILE A 76 -16.15 -6.51 -1.76
C ILE A 76 -16.56 -5.92 -0.41
N PHE A 77 -16.68 -6.75 0.64
CA PHE A 77 -17.01 -6.24 1.97
C PHE A 77 -15.96 -5.24 2.44
N LEU A 78 -14.66 -5.58 2.33
CA LEU A 78 -13.57 -4.70 2.73
C LEU A 78 -13.50 -3.42 1.88
N GLU A 79 -13.76 -3.51 0.57
CA GLU A 79 -13.78 -2.38 -0.36
C GLU A 79 -14.83 -1.34 0.05
N ILE A 80 -16.04 -1.78 0.43
CA ILE A 80 -17.12 -0.89 0.87
C ILE A 80 -16.71 -0.13 2.12
N PHE A 81 -16.22 -0.81 3.16
CA PHE A 81 -15.79 -0.15 4.39
C PHE A 81 -14.58 0.77 4.18
N THR A 82 -13.65 0.37 3.32
CA THR A 82 -12.46 1.18 3.00
C THR A 82 -12.85 2.45 2.25
N THR A 83 -13.73 2.35 1.26
CA THR A 83 -14.21 3.49 0.47
C THR A 83 -15.02 4.46 1.33
N LEU A 84 -15.93 3.95 2.17
CA LEU A 84 -16.67 4.77 3.12
C LEU A 84 -15.75 5.46 4.12
N GLY A 85 -14.78 4.73 4.69
CA GLY A 85 -13.79 5.30 5.60
C GLY A 85 -12.91 6.38 4.94
N ALA A 86 -12.48 6.14 3.70
CA ALA A 86 -11.71 7.10 2.91
C ALA A 86 -12.52 8.37 2.60
N PHE A 87 -13.80 8.21 2.23
CA PHE A 87 -14.69 9.34 1.94
C PHE A 87 -14.95 10.19 3.19
N VAL A 88 -15.29 9.55 4.31
CA VAL A 88 -15.49 10.24 5.60
C VAL A 88 -14.21 10.94 6.04
N GLY A 89 -13.05 10.28 5.91
CA GLY A 89 -11.75 10.87 6.21
C GLY A 89 -11.41 12.07 5.32
N ALA A 90 -11.72 12.01 4.03
CA ALA A 90 -11.53 13.11 3.09
C ALA A 90 -12.39 14.32 3.45
N VAL A 91 -13.67 14.10 3.80
CA VAL A 91 -14.56 15.18 4.25
C VAL A 91 -14.09 15.78 5.57
N LEU A 92 -13.70 14.94 6.54
CA LEU A 92 -13.13 15.42 7.81
C LEU A 92 -11.88 16.27 7.60
N SER A 93 -11.06 15.94 6.59
CA SER A 93 -9.85 16.68 6.26
C SER A 93 -10.11 18.11 5.78
N VAL A 94 -11.32 18.41 5.29
CA VAL A 94 -11.68 19.74 4.79
C VAL A 94 -12.28 20.62 5.90
N ILE A 95 -13.00 20.02 6.86
CA ILE A 95 -13.71 20.76 7.91
C ILE A 95 -12.85 21.01 9.17
N THR A 96 -11.77 20.26 9.36
CA THR A 96 -10.99 20.28 10.61
C THR A 96 -9.70 21.09 10.46
N ASP A 97 -9.28 21.74 11.54
CA ASP A 97 -7.98 22.43 11.58
C ASP A 97 -6.80 21.47 11.34
N SER A 98 -5.78 21.96 10.64
CA SER A 98 -4.64 21.16 10.19
C SER A 98 -3.88 20.50 11.37
N GLN A 99 -3.85 21.14 12.54
CA GLN A 99 -3.12 20.62 13.69
C GLN A 99 -3.77 19.33 14.25
N PHE A 100 -5.10 19.28 14.28
CA PHE A 100 -5.82 18.10 14.78
C PHE A 100 -5.62 16.89 13.87
N LEU A 101 -5.61 17.09 12.55
CA LEU A 101 -5.36 16.02 11.57
C LEU A 101 -3.96 15.42 11.71
N PHE A 102 -2.95 16.24 11.99
CA PHE A 102 -1.58 15.77 12.24
C PHE A 102 -1.51 14.85 13.46
N TYR A 103 -2.05 15.28 14.61
CA TYR A 103 -2.08 14.46 15.82
C TYR A 103 -2.88 13.16 15.63
N PHE A 104 -4.00 13.24 14.93
CA PHE A 104 -4.82 12.06 14.64
C PHE A 104 -4.10 11.06 13.74
N MET A 105 -3.41 11.52 12.68
CA MET A 105 -2.63 10.66 11.79
C MET A 105 -1.41 10.05 12.48
N GLU A 106 -0.71 10.81 13.33
CA GLU A 106 0.40 10.28 14.13
C GLU A 106 -0.07 9.17 15.08
N LEU A 107 -1.19 9.39 15.78
CA LEU A 107 -1.78 8.37 16.66
C LEU A 107 -2.11 7.09 15.90
N LEU A 108 -2.76 7.20 14.74
CA LEU A 108 -3.10 6.06 13.89
C LEU A 108 -1.85 5.33 13.36
N CYS A 109 -0.82 6.07 12.95
CA CYS A 109 0.42 5.49 12.43
C CYS A 109 1.19 4.77 13.53
N SER A 110 1.26 5.35 14.73
CA SER A 110 1.84 4.74 15.93
C SER A 110 1.10 3.46 16.33
N PHE A 111 -0.24 3.49 16.31
CA PHE A 111 -1.04 2.31 16.61
C PHE A 111 -0.82 1.16 15.62
N LYS A 112 -0.76 1.47 14.31
CA LYS A 112 -0.39 0.48 13.27
C LYS A 112 1.01 -0.08 13.48
N HIS A 113 1.97 0.78 13.84
CA HIS A 113 3.34 0.38 14.12
C HIS A 113 3.42 -0.59 15.30
N LEU A 114 2.72 -0.30 16.40
CA LEU A 114 2.66 -1.18 17.58
C LEU A 114 2.10 -2.57 17.23
N ILE A 115 1.05 -2.63 16.42
CA ILE A 115 0.45 -3.90 15.95
C ILE A 115 1.40 -4.64 15.02
N CYS A 116 2.07 -3.93 14.10
CA CYS A 116 3.04 -4.51 13.19
C CYS A 116 4.20 -5.18 13.96
N THR A 117 4.74 -4.47 14.95
CA THR A 117 5.83 -4.96 15.81
C THR A 117 5.39 -6.20 16.60
N ARG A 118 4.16 -6.24 17.12
CA ARG A 118 3.65 -7.42 17.85
C ARG A 118 3.43 -8.63 16.94
N LYS A 119 2.92 -8.45 15.71
CA LYS A 119 2.76 -9.54 14.73
C LYS A 119 4.09 -10.14 14.31
N PHE A 120 5.13 -9.32 14.15
CA PHE A 120 6.47 -9.78 13.79
C PHE A 120 7.07 -10.69 14.88
N VAL A 121 6.89 -10.32 16.15
CA VAL A 121 7.36 -11.11 17.31
C VAL A 121 6.63 -12.46 17.42
N LEU A 122 5.32 -12.51 17.16
CA LEU A 122 4.53 -13.74 17.23
C LEU A 122 4.83 -14.71 16.09
N LYS A 123 5.06 -14.21 14.86
CA LYS A 123 5.47 -15.05 13.72
C LYS A 123 6.83 -15.72 13.98
N LYS A 124 7.75 -15.00 14.63
CA LYS A 124 9.05 -15.55 15.04
C LYS A 124 8.87 -16.70 16.04
N LYS A 125 8.00 -16.55 17.05
CA LYS A 125 7.72 -17.58 18.07
C LYS A 125 7.10 -18.86 17.50
N SER A 126 6.21 -18.76 16.51
CA SER A 126 5.61 -19.92 15.83
C SER A 126 6.65 -20.74 15.04
N ILE A 127 7.60 -20.09 14.37
CA ILE A 127 8.68 -20.76 13.62
C ILE A 127 9.63 -21.54 14.55
N TYR A 128 9.97 -20.99 15.72
CA TYR A 128 10.81 -21.69 16.70
C TYR A 128 10.10 -22.90 17.31
N LEU A 129 8.79 -22.84 17.57
CA LEU A 129 8.03 -23.98 18.11
C LEU A 129 7.98 -25.15 17.12
N VAL A 130 7.76 -24.88 15.83
CA VAL A 130 7.75 -25.93 14.79
C VAL A 130 9.15 -26.55 14.63
N LYS A 131 10.20 -25.73 14.65
CA LYS A 131 11.59 -26.21 14.56
C LYS A 131 12.00 -27.05 15.79
N MET A 132 11.50 -26.71 16.97
CA MET A 132 11.73 -27.45 18.21
C MET A 132 10.96 -28.78 18.25
N MET A 133 9.72 -28.82 17.75
CA MET A 133 8.98 -30.09 17.61
C MET A 133 9.63 -31.05 16.60
N LEU A 134 10.24 -30.53 15.54
CA LEU A 134 10.95 -31.36 14.54
C LEU A 134 12.27 -31.93 15.07
N LEU A 135 12.97 -31.22 15.96
CA LEU A 135 14.21 -31.69 16.59
C LEU A 135 13.99 -32.71 17.73
N LEU A 136 12.81 -32.73 18.35
CA LEU A 136 12.44 -33.70 19.39
C LEU A 136 11.88 -35.02 18.83
N LYS A 137 11.64 -35.11 17.52
CA LYS A 137 11.06 -36.27 16.84
C LYS A 137 12.11 -37.18 16.17
N ASN A 138 13.39 -36.89 16.40
CA ASN A 138 14.56 -37.61 15.87
C ASN A 138 15.46 -38.02 17.04
#